data_AF-A0A3A8QQ14-F1
#
_entry.id   AF-A0A3A8QQ14-F1
#
_cell.length_a   1.000
_cell.length_b   1.000
_cell.length_c   1.000
_cell.angle_alpha   90.00
_cell.angle_beta   90.00
_cell.angle_gamma   90.00
#
_symmetry.space_group_name_H-M   'P 1'
#
loop_
_entity.id
_entity.type
_entity.pdbx_description
1 polymer ?
#
loop_
_entity_poly.entity_id
_entity_poly.type
_entity_poly.pdbx_seq_one_letter_code
_entity_poly.pdbx_strand_id
1 'polypeptide(L)'
;MAATDTLPDHPFPELLKRVGFQRRRRGFGSATQLLWNRVESNDSLLELCRIRTDLNDEDLAILKQCEERLAAARWCLDKPAGRWSFSFWELIHDVDGLLLLVMPPHMLVPRALEIEQQFGRRVADTARALLWLGADKVSGPLPRCVRRLTQEDGADADRYCRNVLRGALDTVNQQVDKTFWQLSINVTLQVFSTLLLLAVFLVSFLLLSRELIQAWPSDLVPRGLLLVGFAGASGAIISNMLSKERFVVATGATGRFFAYHLLVKPVIGAFAALMLLFLEQSRMLLSVDTRTGSTGVDPSPALFHIVVSDNQAVFFTLMALAVVAGWSADKLLSSIMDKVLGRLLGQSEKVLPPSSPAGTTAPRPQVPAPR
;
A
#
# COMPACT_ATOMS: atom_id res chain seq x y z
N MET A 1 -1.67 -11.07 21.88
CA MET A 1 -1.63 -10.98 23.35
C MET A 1 -0.75 -9.80 23.69
N ALA A 2 -1.33 -8.71 24.17
CA ALA A 2 -0.60 -7.54 24.63
C ALA A 2 -0.01 -7.84 26.01
N ALA A 3 1.29 -7.60 26.18
CA ALA A 3 1.93 -7.64 27.49
C ALA A 3 1.30 -6.53 28.35
N THR A 4 0.55 -6.95 29.35
CA THR A 4 -0.16 -6.13 30.32
C THR A 4 0.80 -5.43 31.27
N ASP A 5 0.66 -4.10 31.35
CA ASP A 5 0.48 -3.30 32.57
C ASP A 5 1.15 -3.78 33.86
N THR A 6 2.47 -3.82 33.89
CA THR A 6 3.22 -3.76 35.15
C THR A 6 4.46 -2.89 34.98
N LEU A 7 4.33 -1.60 35.29
CA LEU A 7 5.48 -0.75 35.60
C LEU A 7 5.26 -0.13 37.00
N PRO A 8 6.28 -0.16 37.88
CA PRO A 8 6.17 0.19 39.29
C PRO A 8 6.01 1.70 39.52
N ASP A 9 5.38 2.07 40.63
CA ASP A 9 5.08 3.45 41.08
C ASP A 9 6.32 4.31 41.46
N HIS A 10 7.52 3.94 41.01
CA HIS A 10 8.74 4.70 41.30
C HIS A 10 8.98 5.82 40.28
N PRO A 11 9.58 6.96 40.69
CA PRO A 11 9.96 8.01 39.76
C PRO A 11 10.94 7.45 38.73
N PHE A 12 10.58 7.59 37.45
CA PHE A 12 11.41 7.11 36.33
C PHE A 12 12.85 7.65 36.44
N PRO A 13 13.86 6.80 36.20
CA PRO A 13 15.25 7.23 36.17
C PRO A 13 15.43 8.37 35.16
N GLU A 14 16.22 9.39 35.52
CA GLU A 14 16.40 10.64 34.74
C GLU A 14 16.80 10.40 33.28
N LEU A 15 17.43 9.26 32.98
CA LEU A 15 17.71 8.81 31.63
C LEU A 15 16.46 8.78 30.74
N LEU A 16 15.31 8.31 31.23
CA LEU A 16 14.07 8.28 30.45
C LEU A 16 13.46 9.67 30.26
N LYS A 17 13.76 10.64 31.13
CA LYS A 17 13.37 12.04 30.92
C LYS A 17 14.20 12.71 29.82
N ARG A 18 15.44 12.28 29.60
CA ARG A 18 16.32 12.79 28.53
C ARG A 18 15.97 12.22 27.15
N VAL A 19 15.38 11.01 27.06
CA VAL A 19 14.95 10.38 25.79
C VAL A 19 13.60 10.93 25.29
N GLY A 20 13.28 12.21 25.51
CA GLY A 20 12.09 12.83 24.93
C GLY A 20 10.74 12.19 25.31
N PHE A 21 10.67 11.36 26.37
CA PHE A 21 9.40 10.86 26.92
C PHE A 21 8.68 11.97 27.71
N GLN A 22 8.46 13.12 27.08
CA GLN A 22 7.47 14.08 27.58
C GLN A 22 6.07 13.51 27.32
N ARG A 23 5.55 12.94 28.40
CA ARG A 23 4.23 12.38 28.63
C ARG A 23 3.10 13.22 28.02
N ARG A 24 2.71 12.97 26.75
CA ARG A 24 1.33 13.24 26.32
C ARG A 24 0.45 12.15 26.93
N ARG A 25 -0.27 12.54 27.99
CA ARG A 25 -1.03 11.74 28.97
C ARG A 25 -2.10 10.76 28.43
N ARG A 26 -2.20 10.50 27.13
CA ARG A 26 -3.17 9.56 26.56
C ARG A 26 -2.52 8.73 25.44
N GLY A 27 -2.23 7.46 25.74
CA GLY A 27 -1.82 6.45 24.77
C GLY A 27 -0.32 6.23 24.64
N PHE A 28 0.27 5.48 25.57
CA PHE A 28 1.51 4.76 25.27
C PHE A 28 1.24 3.77 24.14
N GLY A 29 2.08 3.76 23.10
CA GLY A 29 1.96 2.85 21.95
C GLY A 29 1.30 3.45 20.69
N SER A 30 1.07 4.75 20.63
CA SER A 30 0.59 5.38 19.39
C SER A 30 1.67 5.40 18.31
N ALA A 31 1.31 5.19 17.04
CA ALA A 31 2.24 5.25 15.90
C ALA A 31 3.04 6.58 15.87
N THR A 32 2.45 7.67 16.37
CA THR A 32 3.12 8.97 16.53
C THR A 32 4.31 8.92 17.48
N GLN A 33 4.26 8.11 18.55
CA GLN A 33 5.39 7.94 19.47
C GLN A 33 6.57 7.24 18.79
N LEU A 34 6.30 6.27 17.90
CA LEU A 34 7.36 5.62 17.12
C LEU A 34 8.03 6.60 16.15
N LEU A 35 7.26 7.52 15.54
CA LEU A 35 7.81 8.57 14.69
C LEU A 35 8.71 9.53 15.49
N TRP A 36 8.24 9.99 16.65
CA TRP A 36 9.06 10.84 17.53
C TRP A 36 10.34 10.14 17.98
N ASN A 37 10.25 8.87 18.39
CA ASN A 37 11.42 8.08 18.75
C ASN A 37 12.42 7.97 17.58
N ARG A 38 11.93 7.90 16.33
CA ARG A 38 12.78 7.88 15.15
C ARG A 38 13.51 9.20 14.95
N VAL A 39 12.82 10.33 15.10
CA VAL A 39 13.43 11.66 15.02
C VAL A 39 14.50 11.84 16.09
N GLU A 40 14.18 11.54 17.34
CA GLU A 40 15.11 11.68 18.48
C GLU A 40 16.31 10.71 18.38
N SER A 41 16.09 9.51 17.83
CA SER A 41 17.21 8.60 17.53
C SER A 41 18.15 9.14 16.47
N ASN A 42 17.65 9.88 15.46
CA ASN A 42 18.50 10.47 14.44
C ASN A 42 19.19 11.75 14.94
N ASP A 43 18.52 12.51 15.81
CA ASP A 43 19.09 13.69 16.48
C ASP A 43 20.26 13.31 17.40
N SER A 44 20.10 12.26 18.21
CA SER A 44 21.20 11.73 19.04
C SER A 44 22.37 11.19 18.20
N LEU A 45 22.12 10.56 17.05
CA LEU A 45 23.18 10.16 16.12
C LEU A 45 23.90 11.37 15.50
N LEU A 46 23.16 12.43 15.20
CA LEU A 46 23.73 13.68 14.70
C LEU A 46 24.61 14.35 15.75
N GLU A 47 24.19 14.38 17.02
CA GLU A 47 25.02 14.88 18.13
C GLU A 47 26.32 14.08 18.28
N LEU A 48 26.26 12.76 18.18
CA LEU A 48 27.45 11.90 18.21
C LEU A 48 28.41 12.21 17.05
N CYS A 49 27.89 12.53 15.86
CA CYS A 49 28.71 12.93 14.73
C CYS A 49 29.32 14.33 14.90
N ARG A 50 28.66 15.24 15.64
CA ARG A 50 29.16 16.61 15.92
C ARG A 50 30.34 16.65 16.89
N ILE A 51 30.43 15.68 17.80
CA ILE A 51 31.49 15.64 18.84
C ILE A 51 32.85 15.25 18.23
N ARG A 52 32.88 14.77 16.99
CA ARG A 52 34.11 14.38 16.28
C ARG A 52 35.04 15.57 16.06
N THR A 53 36.34 15.35 16.24
CA THR A 53 37.39 16.39 16.11
C THR A 53 37.97 16.50 14.70
N ASP A 54 37.71 15.51 13.84
CA ASP A 54 38.21 15.34 12.46
C ASP A 54 37.10 15.63 11.43
N LEU A 55 36.37 16.73 11.60
CA LEU A 55 35.31 17.15 10.68
C LEU A 55 35.88 18.12 9.63
N ASN A 56 35.66 17.82 8.35
CA ASN A 56 35.96 18.74 7.26
C ASN A 56 34.79 19.72 7.03
N ASP A 57 35.02 20.80 6.28
CA ASP A 57 33.97 21.77 5.92
C ASP A 57 32.78 21.12 5.19
N GLU A 58 33.05 20.10 4.36
CA GLU A 58 32.00 19.30 3.70
C GLU A 58 31.15 18.52 4.72
N ASP A 59 31.77 17.96 5.76
CA ASP A 59 31.07 17.21 6.81
C ASP A 59 30.20 18.14 7.65
N LEU A 60 30.72 19.32 8.00
CA LEU A 60 29.96 20.35 8.73
C LEU A 60 28.73 20.82 7.92
N ALA A 61 28.88 20.97 6.60
CA ALA A 61 27.76 21.31 5.72
C ALA A 61 26.70 20.20 5.70
N ILE A 62 27.11 18.92 5.66
CA ILE A 62 26.18 17.78 5.71
C ILE A 62 25.45 17.73 7.05
N LEU A 63 26.16 17.91 8.18
CA LEU A 63 25.54 17.91 9.50
C LEU A 63 24.53 19.04 9.67
N LYS A 64 24.80 20.21 9.08
CA LYS A 64 23.84 21.32 9.05
C LYS A 64 22.59 20.97 8.24
N GLN A 65 22.74 20.33 7.08
CA GLN A 65 21.60 19.85 6.29
C GLN A 65 20.76 18.81 7.05
N CYS A 66 21.39 17.90 7.80
CA CYS A 66 20.69 16.95 8.64
C CYS A 66 19.87 17.65 9.73
N GLU A 67 20.43 18.65 10.40
CA GLU A 67 19.73 19.43 11.42
C GLU A 67 18.52 20.18 10.85
N GLU A 68 18.68 20.86 9.71
CA GLU A 68 17.59 21.56 9.02
C GLU A 68 16.45 20.59 8.64
N ARG A 69 16.79 19.41 8.13
CA ARG A 69 15.79 18.37 7.77
C ARG A 69 15.13 17.75 8.99
N LEU A 70 15.87 17.51 10.08
CA LEU A 70 15.28 17.02 11.34
C LEU A 70 14.35 18.06 11.97
N ALA A 71 14.71 19.34 11.92
CA ALA A 71 13.84 20.43 12.38
C ALA A 71 12.54 20.50 11.54
N ALA A 72 12.65 20.36 10.22
CA ALA A 72 11.48 20.26 9.34
C ALA A 72 10.61 19.02 9.66
N ALA A 73 11.25 17.87 9.94
CA ALA A 73 10.54 16.65 10.33
C ALA A 73 9.81 16.80 11.68
N ARG A 74 10.44 17.45 12.67
CA ARG A 74 9.80 17.81 13.97
C ARG A 74 8.58 18.69 13.73
N TRP A 75 8.73 19.73 12.91
CA TRP A 75 7.63 20.62 12.55
C TRP A 75 6.47 19.90 11.86
N CYS A 76 6.75 18.90 11.01
CA CYS A 76 5.72 18.04 10.42
C CYS A 76 4.95 17.23 11.47
N LEU A 77 5.60 16.78 12.56
CA LEU A 77 4.96 16.02 13.64
C LEU A 77 4.15 16.89 14.61
N ASP A 78 4.55 18.15 14.80
CA ASP A 78 3.88 19.08 15.72
C ASP A 78 2.52 19.57 15.21
N LYS A 79 2.29 19.55 13.89
CA LYS A 79 1.03 20.02 13.32
C LYS A 79 -0.15 19.08 13.64
N PRO A 80 -1.23 19.57 14.29
CA PRO A 80 -2.37 18.74 14.65
C PRO A 80 -3.23 18.30 13.45
N ALA A 81 -3.21 19.05 12.33
CA ALA A 81 -4.16 18.89 11.21
C ALA A 81 -3.53 18.48 9.86
N GLY A 82 -2.26 18.08 9.83
CA GLY A 82 -1.55 17.68 8.60
C GLY A 82 -0.69 16.45 8.79
N ARG A 83 -1.14 15.54 9.67
CA ARG A 83 -0.40 14.33 10.00
C ARG A 83 -0.27 13.50 8.73
N TRP A 84 0.94 12.98 8.48
CA TRP A 84 1.26 12.04 7.39
C TRP A 84 1.46 12.68 6.00
N SER A 85 2.23 13.75 5.90
CA SER A 85 2.77 14.16 4.60
C SER A 85 3.89 13.21 4.18
N PHE A 86 3.89 12.84 2.89
CA PHE A 86 4.98 12.16 2.19
C PHE A 86 6.36 12.74 2.55
N SER A 87 6.41 14.05 2.77
CA SER A 87 7.61 14.78 3.14
C SER A 87 8.26 14.31 4.45
N PHE A 88 7.52 13.75 5.43
CA PHE A 88 8.16 13.33 6.69
C PHE A 88 9.14 12.17 6.46
N TRP A 89 8.69 11.11 5.79
CA TRP A 89 9.53 9.93 5.57
C TRP A 89 10.67 10.23 4.60
N GLU A 90 10.41 11.05 3.58
CA GLU A 90 11.46 11.56 2.69
C GLU A 90 12.55 12.31 3.47
N LEU A 91 12.17 13.22 4.38
CA LEU A 91 13.13 13.94 5.23
C LEU A 91 13.94 12.99 6.13
N ILE A 92 13.30 11.98 6.72
CA ILE A 92 13.99 11.02 7.60
C ILE A 92 14.93 10.12 6.82
N HIS A 93 14.50 9.61 5.67
CA HIS A 93 15.33 8.78 4.78
C HIS A 93 16.53 9.57 4.24
N ASP A 94 16.33 10.84 3.90
CA ASP A 94 17.41 11.75 3.51
C ASP A 94 18.42 11.97 4.64
N VAL A 95 17.95 12.16 5.87
CA VAL A 95 18.83 12.29 7.05
C VAL A 95 19.60 11.00 7.29
N ASP A 96 18.95 9.83 7.22
CA ASP A 96 19.62 8.53 7.36
C ASP A 96 20.73 8.35 6.31
N GLY A 97 20.44 8.70 5.05
CA GLY A 97 21.41 8.64 3.96
C GLY A 97 22.57 9.63 4.09
N LEU A 98 22.32 10.84 4.58
CA LEU A 98 23.36 11.83 4.86
C LEU A 98 24.23 11.44 6.05
N LEU A 99 23.65 10.90 7.12
CA LEU A 99 24.39 10.47 8.30
C LEU A 99 25.41 9.37 7.96
N LEU A 100 25.12 8.46 7.02
CA LEU A 100 26.09 7.46 6.55
C LEU A 100 27.38 8.07 5.98
N LEU A 101 27.30 9.28 5.41
CA LEU A 101 28.47 9.94 4.84
C LEU A 101 29.41 10.48 5.93
N VAL A 102 28.86 10.93 7.06
CA VAL A 102 29.63 11.60 8.13
C VAL A 102 29.85 10.70 9.36
N MET A 103 29.14 9.57 9.46
CA MET A 103 29.23 8.67 10.62
C MET A 103 30.65 8.16 10.88
N PRO A 104 31.12 8.08 12.14
CA PRO A 104 32.46 7.55 12.42
C PRO A 104 32.57 6.06 12.03
N PRO A 105 33.77 5.57 11.69
CA PRO A 105 33.96 4.22 11.12
C PRO A 105 33.47 3.10 12.05
N HIS A 106 33.67 3.26 13.36
CA HIS A 106 33.21 2.28 14.36
C HIS A 106 31.68 2.14 14.44
N MET A 107 30.91 3.17 14.06
CA MET A 107 29.44 3.11 13.96
C MET A 107 28.97 2.69 12.56
N LEU A 108 29.81 2.89 11.53
CA LEU A 108 29.47 2.59 10.14
C LEU A 108 29.37 1.08 9.89
N VAL A 109 30.30 0.28 10.43
CA VAL A 109 30.32 -1.19 10.25
C VAL A 109 29.01 -1.87 10.67
N PRO A 110 28.47 -1.68 11.90
CA PRO A 110 27.22 -2.31 12.28
C PRO A 110 26.03 -1.82 11.42
N ARG A 111 26.02 -0.56 10.99
CA ARG A 111 25.00 -0.04 10.06
C ARG A 111 25.11 -0.64 8.67
N ALA A 112 26.32 -0.85 8.16
CA ALA A 112 26.56 -1.46 6.87
C ALA A 112 26.01 -2.90 6.81
N LEU A 113 26.24 -3.69 7.86
CA LEU A 113 25.69 -5.04 8.01
C LEU A 113 24.17 -5.05 8.08
N GLU A 114 23.58 -4.10 8.82
CA GLU A 114 22.13 -3.95 8.90
C GLU A 114 21.53 -3.62 7.53
N ILE A 115 22.13 -2.69 6.78
CA ILE A 115 21.68 -2.31 5.43
C ILE A 115 21.77 -3.50 4.48
N GLU A 116 22.85 -4.26 4.48
CA GLU A 116 22.98 -5.48 3.66
C GLU A 116 21.89 -6.50 3.98
N GLN A 117 21.64 -6.76 5.27
CA GLN A 117 20.60 -7.68 5.70
C GLN A 117 19.20 -7.18 5.31
N GLN A 118 18.92 -5.89 5.47
CA GLN A 118 17.64 -5.30 5.09
C GLN A 118 17.46 -5.33 3.57
N PHE A 119 18.51 -5.05 2.80
CA PHE A 119 18.51 -5.10 1.35
C PHE A 119 18.16 -6.51 0.86
N GLY A 120 18.87 -7.53 1.36
CA GLY A 120 18.63 -8.93 0.99
C GLY A 120 17.24 -9.44 1.37
N ARG A 121 16.61 -8.86 2.42
CA ARG A 121 15.25 -9.22 2.85
C ARG A 121 14.15 -8.50 2.09
N ARG A 122 14.35 -7.22 1.76
CA ARG A 122 13.27 -6.32 1.28
C ARG A 122 13.27 -6.13 -0.22
N VAL A 123 14.43 -6.23 -0.88
CA VAL A 123 14.54 -6.06 -2.34
C VAL A 123 14.33 -7.40 -3.03
N ALA A 124 13.09 -7.65 -3.46
CA ALA A 124 12.69 -8.88 -4.16
C ALA A 124 12.85 -8.82 -5.69
N ASP A 125 13.09 -7.64 -6.25
CA ASP A 125 13.30 -7.46 -7.70
C ASP A 125 14.64 -8.09 -8.11
N THR A 126 14.58 -9.13 -8.95
CA THR A 126 15.74 -9.91 -9.39
C THR A 126 16.75 -9.07 -10.16
N ALA A 127 16.32 -8.05 -10.91
CA ALA A 127 17.23 -7.20 -11.66
C ALA A 127 18.03 -6.26 -10.74
N ARG A 128 17.34 -5.60 -9.79
CA ARG A 128 17.98 -4.73 -8.79
C ARG A 128 18.83 -5.54 -7.81
N ALA A 129 18.35 -6.69 -7.36
CA ALA A 129 19.11 -7.58 -6.49
C ALA A 129 20.41 -8.06 -7.16
N LEU A 130 20.37 -8.40 -8.45
CA LEU A 130 21.56 -8.82 -9.19
C LEU A 130 22.56 -7.66 -9.37
N LEU A 131 22.09 -6.43 -9.60
CA LEU A 131 22.96 -5.25 -9.73
C LEU A 131 23.71 -4.93 -8.42
N TRP A 132 23.05 -5.04 -7.28
CA TRP A 132 23.60 -4.63 -5.98
C TRP A 132 24.30 -5.76 -5.21
N LEU A 133 23.81 -6.99 -5.30
CA LEU A 133 24.35 -8.16 -4.60
C LEU A 133 25.24 -9.05 -5.49
N GLY A 134 25.14 -8.90 -6.82
CA GLY A 134 25.79 -9.78 -7.78
C GLY A 134 25.02 -11.10 -7.97
N ALA A 135 25.37 -11.86 -9.01
CA ALA A 135 24.74 -13.15 -9.31
C ALA A 135 24.84 -14.13 -8.13
N ASP A 136 25.97 -14.12 -7.43
CA ASP A 136 26.26 -15.02 -6.31
C ASP A 136 25.84 -14.43 -4.95
N LYS A 137 25.19 -13.25 -4.93
CA LYS A 137 24.86 -12.46 -3.73
C LYS A 137 26.05 -12.01 -2.86
N VAL A 138 27.27 -12.31 -3.31
CA VAL A 138 28.54 -12.12 -2.58
C VAL A 138 29.49 -11.23 -3.39
N SER A 139 29.34 -11.19 -4.71
CA SER A 139 30.25 -10.50 -5.64
C SER A 139 29.82 -9.06 -5.97
N GLY A 140 28.66 -8.61 -5.49
CA GLY A 140 28.11 -7.27 -5.77
C GLY A 140 28.81 -6.12 -5.02
N PRO A 141 28.51 -4.87 -5.42
CA PRO A 141 29.10 -3.67 -4.82
C PRO A 141 28.80 -3.55 -3.32
N LEU A 142 27.58 -3.89 -2.88
CA LEU A 142 27.19 -3.76 -1.46
C LEU A 142 27.94 -4.75 -0.56
N PRO A 143 27.91 -6.07 -0.80
CA PRO A 143 28.69 -7.03 0.00
C PRO A 143 30.21 -6.77 -0.01
N ARG A 144 30.75 -6.26 -1.13
CA ARG A 144 32.18 -5.89 -1.22
C ARG A 144 32.51 -4.70 -0.32
N CYS A 145 31.67 -3.67 -0.30
CA CYS A 145 31.87 -2.51 0.57
C CYS A 145 31.77 -2.89 2.05
N VAL A 146 30.81 -3.74 2.43
CA VAL A 146 30.67 -4.24 3.80
C VAL A 146 31.90 -5.02 4.26
N ARG A 147 32.47 -5.88 3.40
CA ARG A 147 33.71 -6.60 3.73
C ARG A 147 34.90 -5.68 3.90
N ARG A 148 35.08 -4.71 2.99
CA ARG A 148 36.18 -3.72 3.09
C ARG A 148 36.09 -2.89 4.37
N LEU A 149 34.89 -2.45 4.73
CA LEU A 149 34.66 -1.73 5.98
C LEU A 149 34.94 -2.58 7.22
N THR A 150 34.67 -3.88 7.15
CA THR A 150 35.01 -4.83 8.23
C THR A 150 36.51 -5.13 8.31
N GLN A 151 37.25 -5.00 7.20
CA GLN A 151 38.68 -5.32 7.10
C GLN A 151 39.61 -4.12 7.34
N GLU A 152 39.06 -2.93 7.64
CA GLU A 152 39.81 -1.68 7.89
C GLU A 152 40.74 -1.25 6.73
N ASP A 153 40.34 -1.52 5.49
CA ASP A 153 41.10 -1.09 4.30
C ASP A 153 40.91 0.42 4.04
N GLY A 154 41.94 1.25 4.29
CA GLY A 154 42.26 2.56 3.67
C GLY A 154 41.20 3.69 3.54
N ALA A 155 41.63 4.95 3.69
CA ALA A 155 40.75 6.14 3.66
C ALA A 155 39.99 6.39 2.33
N ASP A 156 40.57 6.11 1.17
CA ASP A 156 39.91 6.31 -0.13
C ASP A 156 38.79 5.28 -0.39
N ALA A 157 38.93 4.07 0.19
CA ALA A 157 37.89 3.06 0.12
C ALA A 157 36.67 3.45 0.99
N ASP A 158 36.87 4.22 2.05
CA ASP A 158 35.81 4.65 2.97
C ASP A 158 34.77 5.54 2.27
N ARG A 159 35.20 6.57 1.52
CA ARG A 159 34.27 7.50 0.83
C ARG A 159 33.45 6.79 -0.25
N TYR A 160 34.07 5.89 -1.02
CA TYR A 160 33.34 5.08 -2.00
C TYR A 160 32.32 4.16 -1.33
N CYS A 161 32.72 3.44 -0.27
CA CYS A 161 31.84 2.52 0.44
C CYS A 161 30.63 3.25 1.06
N ARG A 162 30.81 4.45 1.61
CA ARG A 162 29.72 5.28 2.15
C ARG A 162 28.69 5.67 1.09
N ASN A 163 29.14 6.04 -0.11
CA ASN A 163 28.23 6.37 -1.22
C ASN A 163 27.45 5.13 -1.71
N VAL A 164 28.10 3.97 -1.78
CA VAL A 164 27.44 2.71 -2.12
C VAL A 164 26.40 2.33 -1.05
N LEU A 165 26.73 2.47 0.23
CA LEU A 165 25.80 2.23 1.34
C LEU A 165 24.61 3.17 1.31
N ARG A 166 24.83 4.46 1.03
CA ARG A 166 23.76 5.43 0.84
C ARG A 166 22.83 5.01 -0.29
N GLY A 167 23.35 4.68 -1.47
CA GLY A 167 22.53 4.23 -2.59
C GLY A 167 21.76 2.93 -2.30
N ALA A 168 22.38 1.99 -1.59
CA ALA A 168 21.72 0.78 -1.13
C ALA A 168 20.59 1.08 -0.12
N LEU A 169 20.82 2.01 0.82
CA LEU A 169 19.79 2.44 1.76
C LEU A 169 18.64 3.16 1.05
N ASP A 170 18.93 4.04 0.09
CA ASP A 170 17.91 4.75 -0.70
C ASP A 170 17.00 3.77 -1.44
N THR A 171 17.56 2.72 -2.04
CA THR A 171 16.76 1.68 -2.71
C THR A 171 15.94 0.83 -1.74
N VAL A 172 16.45 0.53 -0.54
CA VAL A 172 15.68 -0.11 0.53
C VAL A 172 14.53 0.79 0.97
N ASN A 173 14.80 2.06 1.22
CA ASN A 173 13.81 3.05 1.65
C ASN A 173 12.70 3.23 0.61
N GLN A 174 13.04 3.36 -0.67
CA GLN A 174 12.05 3.41 -1.76
C GLN A 174 11.13 2.18 -1.78
N GLN A 175 11.69 0.99 -1.53
CA GLN A 175 10.90 -0.25 -1.50
C GLN A 175 9.99 -0.31 -0.26
N VAL A 176 10.50 0.13 0.90
CA VAL A 176 9.73 0.23 2.14
C VAL A 176 8.59 1.21 1.98
N ASP A 177 8.86 2.40 1.44
CA ASP A 177 7.85 3.41 1.17
C ASP A 177 6.80 2.88 0.21
N LYS A 178 7.20 2.29 -0.92
CA LYS A 178 6.26 1.70 -1.89
C LYS A 178 5.34 0.68 -1.24
N THR A 179 5.88 -0.24 -0.44
CA THR A 179 5.07 -1.27 0.26
C THR A 179 4.18 -0.70 1.35
N PHE A 180 4.68 0.27 2.12
CA PHE A 180 3.90 0.98 3.12
C PHE A 180 2.73 1.75 2.49
N TRP A 181 2.98 2.46 1.39
CA TRP A 181 1.96 3.20 0.64
C TRP A 181 0.91 2.29 0.04
N GLN A 182 1.33 1.18 -0.56
CA GLN A 182 0.42 0.13 -1.03
C GLN A 182 -0.47 -0.32 0.14
N LEU A 183 0.12 -0.70 1.27
CA LEU A 183 -0.67 -1.15 2.43
C LEU A 183 -1.65 -0.08 2.92
N SER A 184 -1.19 1.17 3.05
CA SER A 184 -2.02 2.29 3.52
C SER A 184 -3.21 2.55 2.60
N ILE A 185 -3.00 2.59 1.28
CA ILE A 185 -4.07 2.79 0.30
C ILE A 185 -5.06 1.64 0.36
N ASN A 186 -4.59 0.39 0.48
CA ASN A 186 -5.46 -0.79 0.53
C ASN A 186 -6.36 -0.78 1.74
N VAL A 187 -5.78 -0.51 2.91
CA VAL A 187 -6.54 -0.41 4.16
C VAL A 187 -7.54 0.73 4.07
N THR A 188 -7.13 1.89 3.54
CA THR A 188 -8.03 3.04 3.36
C THR A 188 -9.19 2.71 2.42
N LEU A 189 -8.91 2.07 1.29
CA LEU A 189 -9.92 1.63 0.34
C LEU A 189 -10.87 0.59 0.96
N GLN A 190 -10.35 -0.35 1.73
CA GLN A 190 -11.15 -1.35 2.43
C GLN A 190 -12.07 -0.68 3.44
N VAL A 191 -11.59 0.29 4.22
CA VAL A 191 -12.42 1.07 5.15
C VAL A 191 -13.52 1.81 4.39
N PHE A 192 -13.21 2.54 3.33
CA PHE A 192 -14.24 3.22 2.54
C PHE A 192 -15.23 2.26 1.89
N SER A 193 -14.78 1.11 1.40
CA SER A 193 -15.64 0.06 0.84
C SER A 193 -16.58 -0.51 1.91
N THR A 194 -16.11 -0.73 3.14
CA THR A 194 -16.96 -1.18 4.25
C THR A 194 -18.00 -0.14 4.63
N LEU A 195 -17.63 1.14 4.67
CA LEU A 195 -18.56 2.25 4.93
C LEU A 195 -19.61 2.37 3.82
N LEU A 196 -19.19 2.22 2.57
CA LEU A 196 -20.09 2.22 1.41
C LEU A 196 -21.07 1.05 1.49
N LEU A 197 -20.59 -0.16 1.79
CA LEU A 197 -21.44 -1.34 1.96
C LEU A 197 -22.47 -1.13 3.09
N LEU A 198 -22.04 -0.56 4.21
CA LEU A 198 -22.93 -0.23 5.32
C LEU A 198 -23.98 0.81 4.92
N ALA A 199 -23.58 1.85 4.16
CA ALA A 199 -24.51 2.85 3.65
C ALA A 199 -25.53 2.24 2.69
N VAL A 200 -25.10 1.40 1.74
CA VAL A 200 -25.98 0.69 0.80
C VAL A 200 -26.95 -0.23 1.57
N PHE A 201 -26.47 -0.94 2.60
CA PHE A 201 -27.30 -1.76 3.46
C PHE A 201 -28.37 -0.94 4.19
N LEU A 202 -27.99 0.17 4.82
CA LEU A 202 -28.91 1.05 5.54
C LEU A 202 -29.98 1.62 4.61
N VAL A 203 -29.60 2.12 3.43
CA VAL A 203 -30.56 2.66 2.46
C VAL A 203 -31.47 1.53 1.93
N SER A 204 -30.92 0.35 1.63
CA SER A 204 -31.73 -0.79 1.19
C SER A 204 -32.75 -1.22 2.25
N PHE A 205 -32.34 -1.25 3.52
CA PHE A 205 -33.23 -1.57 4.64
C PHE A 205 -34.37 -0.56 4.79
N LEU A 206 -34.08 0.74 4.63
CA LEU A 206 -35.10 1.79 4.69
C LEU A 206 -36.07 1.76 3.49
N LEU A 207 -35.61 1.31 2.32
CA LEU A 207 -36.44 1.17 1.12
C LEU A 207 -37.27 -0.12 1.12
N LEU A 208 -36.87 -1.12 1.91
CA LEU A 208 -37.56 -2.39 2.00
C LEU A 208 -38.93 -2.21 2.68
N SER A 209 -39.98 -2.62 1.99
CA SER A 209 -41.34 -2.58 2.51
C SER A 209 -42.06 -3.88 2.20
N ARG A 210 -43.04 -4.25 3.05
CA ARG A 210 -43.81 -5.48 2.88
C ARG A 210 -44.60 -5.49 1.57
N GLU A 211 -45.13 -4.34 1.18
CA GLU A 211 -45.83 -4.15 -0.10
C GLU A 211 -44.93 -4.46 -1.30
N LEU A 212 -43.67 -4.00 -1.26
CA LEU A 212 -42.69 -4.26 -2.31
C LEU A 212 -42.36 -5.75 -2.44
N ILE A 213 -42.20 -6.46 -1.32
CA ILE A 213 -41.91 -7.90 -1.33
C ILE A 213 -43.09 -8.71 -1.93
N GLN A 214 -44.32 -8.22 -1.77
CA GLN A 214 -45.52 -8.91 -2.26
C GLN A 214 -45.86 -8.59 -3.72
N ALA A 215 -45.61 -7.36 -4.18
CA ALA A 215 -45.90 -6.92 -5.55
C ALA A 215 -44.81 -7.32 -6.57
N TRP A 216 -43.61 -7.62 -6.10
CA TRP A 216 -42.46 -7.99 -6.94
C TRP A 216 -42.41 -9.50 -7.20
N PRO A 217 -42.00 -9.98 -8.39
CA PRO A 217 -41.48 -9.26 -9.57
C PRO A 217 -42.54 -8.84 -10.61
N SER A 218 -43.83 -9.01 -10.30
CA SER A 218 -44.93 -8.77 -11.25
C SER A 218 -45.03 -7.31 -11.70
N ASP A 219 -44.85 -6.36 -10.77
CA ASP A 219 -44.81 -4.93 -11.05
C ASP A 219 -43.40 -4.36 -10.85
N LEU A 220 -42.81 -3.84 -11.94
CA LEU A 220 -41.52 -3.14 -11.93
C LEU A 220 -41.64 -1.76 -11.26
N VAL A 221 -41.67 -1.74 -9.93
CA VAL A 221 -41.63 -0.52 -9.14
C VAL A 221 -40.19 0.04 -9.13
N PRO A 222 -39.98 1.37 -9.31
CA PRO A 222 -38.65 1.98 -9.26
C PRO A 222 -37.85 1.65 -7.99
N ARG A 223 -38.53 1.52 -6.84
CA ARG A 223 -37.90 1.13 -5.57
C ARG A 223 -37.34 -0.29 -5.61
N GLY A 224 -38.02 -1.23 -6.28
CA GLY A 224 -37.56 -2.61 -6.44
C GLY A 224 -36.35 -2.70 -7.36
N LEU A 225 -36.37 -1.99 -8.49
CA LEU A 225 -35.19 -1.87 -9.38
C LEU A 225 -33.97 -1.31 -8.64
N LEU A 226 -34.19 -0.31 -7.80
CA LEU A 226 -33.14 0.31 -7.00
C LEU A 226 -32.55 -0.68 -5.97
N LEU A 227 -33.38 -1.47 -5.29
CA LEU A 227 -32.92 -2.55 -4.40
C LEU A 227 -32.12 -3.63 -5.13
N VAL A 228 -32.55 -4.04 -6.32
CA VAL A 228 -31.81 -5.00 -7.16
C VAL A 228 -30.45 -4.43 -7.55
N GLY A 229 -30.41 -3.16 -7.97
CA GLY A 229 -29.18 -2.44 -8.24
C GLY A 229 -28.25 -2.38 -7.03
N PHE A 230 -28.77 -2.12 -5.84
CA PHE A 230 -28.00 -2.13 -4.59
C PHE A 230 -27.51 -3.53 -4.20
N ALA A 231 -28.29 -4.58 -4.43
CA ALA A 231 -27.86 -5.96 -4.23
C ALA A 231 -26.67 -6.29 -5.16
N GLY A 232 -26.75 -5.92 -6.44
CA GLY A 232 -25.64 -6.04 -7.40
C GLY A 232 -24.41 -5.22 -6.99
N ALA A 233 -24.59 -3.96 -6.62
CA ALA A 233 -23.50 -3.10 -6.14
C ALA A 233 -22.82 -3.71 -4.91
N SER A 234 -23.60 -4.27 -3.97
CA SER A 234 -23.07 -4.94 -2.77
C SER A 234 -22.20 -6.14 -3.13
N GLY A 235 -22.61 -6.95 -4.11
CA GLY A 235 -21.80 -8.05 -4.63
C GLY A 235 -20.45 -7.61 -5.18
N ALA A 236 -20.42 -6.51 -5.95
CA ALA A 236 -19.17 -5.93 -6.46
C ALA A 236 -18.31 -5.32 -5.34
N ILE A 237 -18.91 -4.66 -4.34
CA ILE A 237 -18.17 -4.13 -3.18
C ILE A 237 -17.53 -5.26 -2.37
N ILE A 238 -18.28 -6.35 -2.12
CA ILE A 238 -17.76 -7.54 -1.42
C ILE A 238 -16.62 -8.17 -2.23
N SER A 239 -16.77 -8.27 -3.56
CA SER A 239 -15.69 -8.70 -4.46
C SER A 239 -14.41 -7.93 -4.22
N ASN A 240 -14.54 -6.59 -4.19
CA ASN A 240 -13.44 -5.65 -4.06
C ASN A 240 -12.76 -5.74 -2.68
N MET A 241 -13.53 -6.02 -1.63
CA MET A 241 -12.98 -6.23 -0.28
C MET A 241 -12.22 -7.56 -0.17
N LEU A 242 -12.62 -8.59 -0.94
CA LEU A 242 -12.00 -9.92 -0.92
C LEU A 242 -10.85 -10.05 -1.92
N SER A 243 -10.82 -9.27 -3.00
CA SER A 243 -9.70 -9.22 -3.92
C SER A 243 -8.53 -8.48 -3.29
N LYS A 244 -7.56 -9.23 -2.77
CA LYS A 244 -6.24 -8.70 -2.43
C LYS A 244 -5.46 -8.43 -3.72
N GLU A 245 -5.82 -7.38 -4.45
CA GLU A 245 -5.05 -6.94 -5.61
C GLU A 245 -3.68 -6.41 -5.13
N ARG A 246 -2.61 -6.86 -5.78
CA ARG A 246 -1.26 -6.35 -5.52
C ARG A 246 -1.14 -5.03 -6.27
N PHE A 247 -1.42 -3.94 -5.58
CA PHE A 247 -1.37 -2.61 -6.17
C PHE A 247 0.04 -2.28 -6.62
N VAL A 248 0.21 -1.99 -7.91
CA VAL A 248 1.40 -1.27 -8.37
C VAL A 248 1.07 0.20 -8.22
N VAL A 249 1.32 0.76 -7.03
CA VAL A 249 1.32 2.21 -6.84
C VAL A 249 2.49 2.75 -7.67
N ALA A 250 2.19 3.09 -8.92
CA ALA A 250 2.91 4.16 -9.59
C ALA A 250 2.51 5.44 -8.86
N THR A 251 3.51 6.25 -8.53
CA THR A 251 3.45 7.55 -7.86
C THR A 251 2.63 8.58 -8.64
N GLY A 252 1.34 8.31 -8.85
CA GLY A 252 0.41 9.12 -9.63
C GLY A 252 -0.87 9.46 -8.86
N ALA A 253 -1.81 10.13 -9.54
CA ALA A 253 -3.06 10.62 -8.96
C ALA A 253 -3.95 9.49 -8.41
N THR A 254 -3.80 9.20 -7.11
CA THR A 254 -4.55 8.19 -6.34
C THR A 254 -6.07 8.35 -6.46
N GLY A 255 -6.56 9.57 -6.71
CA GLY A 255 -7.99 9.84 -6.87
C GLY A 255 -8.69 9.04 -7.96
N ARG A 256 -8.03 8.79 -9.11
CA ARG A 256 -8.62 7.98 -10.20
C ARG A 256 -8.83 6.53 -9.77
N PHE A 257 -7.89 6.02 -8.98
CA PHE A 257 -7.93 4.68 -8.44
C PHE A 257 -9.07 4.52 -7.42
N PHE A 258 -9.21 5.47 -6.49
CA PHE A 258 -10.34 5.52 -5.56
C PHE A 258 -11.68 5.61 -6.28
N ALA A 259 -11.81 6.48 -7.29
CA ALA A 259 -13.03 6.60 -8.07
C ALA A 259 -13.41 5.29 -8.77
N TYR A 260 -12.42 4.60 -9.34
CA TYR A 260 -12.67 3.31 -10.00
C TYR A 260 -13.19 2.25 -9.01
N HIS A 261 -12.56 2.10 -7.84
CA HIS A 261 -12.93 1.05 -6.89
C HIS A 261 -14.18 1.37 -6.06
N LEU A 262 -14.42 2.65 -5.73
CA LEU A 262 -15.56 3.07 -4.89
C LEU A 262 -16.81 3.43 -5.68
N LEU A 263 -16.70 3.75 -6.98
CA LEU A 263 -17.83 4.19 -7.79
C LEU A 263 -18.05 3.27 -9.00
N VAL A 264 -17.03 3.07 -9.83
CA VAL A 264 -17.19 2.36 -11.10
C VAL A 264 -17.50 0.87 -10.88
N LYS A 265 -16.74 0.17 -10.02
CA LYS A 265 -17.01 -1.24 -9.69
C LYS A 265 -18.43 -1.47 -9.15
N PRO A 266 -18.92 -0.71 -8.15
CA PRO A 266 -20.32 -0.82 -7.71
C PRO A 266 -21.37 -0.55 -8.79
N VAL A 267 -21.15 0.44 -9.66
CA VAL A 267 -22.08 0.76 -10.77
C VAL A 267 -22.17 -0.38 -11.77
N ILE A 268 -21.04 -1.00 -12.11
CA ILE A 268 -21.00 -2.19 -12.96
C ILE A 268 -21.76 -3.34 -12.31
N GLY A 269 -21.58 -3.55 -11.00
CA GLY A 269 -22.31 -4.57 -10.26
C GLY A 269 -23.82 -4.35 -10.27
N ALA A 270 -24.26 -3.10 -10.07
CA ALA A 270 -25.67 -2.72 -10.15
C ALA A 270 -26.25 -2.98 -11.55
N PHE A 271 -25.52 -2.60 -12.60
CA PHE A 271 -25.91 -2.84 -13.98
C PHE A 271 -26.05 -4.34 -14.29
N ALA A 272 -25.09 -5.17 -13.85
CA ALA A 272 -25.15 -6.61 -14.04
C ALA A 272 -26.36 -7.26 -13.36
N ALA A 273 -26.71 -6.81 -12.15
CA ALA A 273 -27.90 -7.28 -11.45
C ALA A 273 -29.19 -6.91 -12.18
N LEU A 274 -29.29 -5.67 -12.69
CA LEU A 274 -30.45 -5.23 -13.48
C LEU A 274 -30.57 -6.02 -14.80
N MET A 275 -29.45 -6.28 -15.48
CA MET A 275 -29.45 -7.12 -16.68
C MET A 275 -29.90 -8.55 -16.38
N LEU A 276 -29.47 -9.13 -15.26
CA LEU A 276 -29.95 -10.44 -14.82
C LEU A 276 -31.46 -10.43 -14.56
N LEU A 277 -31.99 -9.36 -13.98
CA LEU A 277 -33.43 -9.21 -13.79
C LEU A 277 -34.19 -9.15 -15.13
N PHE A 278 -33.71 -8.37 -16.10
CA PHE A 278 -34.36 -8.31 -17.41
C PHE A 278 -34.30 -9.65 -18.14
N LEU A 279 -33.20 -10.40 -17.98
CA LEU A 279 -33.08 -11.77 -18.51
C LEU A 279 -34.09 -12.72 -17.86
N GLU A 280 -34.31 -12.60 -16.55
CA GLU A 280 -35.34 -13.38 -15.83
C GLU A 280 -36.75 -13.04 -16.32
N GLN A 281 -37.08 -11.75 -16.45
CA GLN A 281 -38.39 -11.31 -16.93
C GLN A 281 -38.68 -11.75 -18.37
N SER A 282 -37.65 -11.80 -19.21
CA SER A 282 -37.77 -12.30 -20.59
C SER A 282 -38.03 -13.81 -20.67
N ARG A 283 -37.84 -14.56 -19.57
CA ARG A 283 -37.92 -16.04 -19.49
C ARG A 283 -37.08 -16.77 -20.54
N MET A 284 -36.07 -16.12 -21.13
CA MET A 284 -35.25 -16.73 -22.20
C MET A 284 -34.17 -17.67 -21.66
N LEU A 285 -33.60 -17.37 -20.49
CA LEU A 285 -32.46 -18.12 -19.93
C LEU A 285 -32.70 -18.64 -18.51
N LEU A 286 -33.40 -17.86 -17.69
CA LEU A 286 -33.63 -18.14 -16.27
C LEU A 286 -35.10 -17.86 -15.93
N SER A 287 -35.75 -18.75 -15.18
CA SER A 287 -37.04 -18.46 -14.55
C SER A 287 -37.05 -18.94 -13.10
N VAL A 288 -37.63 -18.12 -12.21
CA VAL A 288 -37.78 -18.44 -10.79
C VAL A 288 -39.27 -18.53 -10.46
N ASP A 289 -39.79 -19.74 -10.35
CA ASP A 289 -41.23 -20.00 -10.20
C ASP A 289 -41.57 -20.52 -8.79
N THR A 290 -42.83 -20.32 -8.36
CA THR A 290 -43.31 -20.86 -7.09
C THR A 290 -43.87 -22.28 -7.24
N ARG A 291 -43.76 -23.09 -6.19
CA ARG A 291 -44.24 -24.48 -6.15
C ARG A 291 -45.74 -24.62 -6.43
N THR A 292 -46.52 -23.57 -6.18
CA THR A 292 -47.97 -23.51 -6.38
C THR A 292 -48.38 -22.84 -7.70
N GLY A 293 -47.45 -22.17 -8.38
CA GLY A 293 -47.69 -21.39 -9.59
C GLY A 293 -47.15 -22.04 -10.87
N SER A 294 -47.52 -23.29 -11.16
CA SER A 294 -47.64 -23.88 -12.52
C SER A 294 -47.95 -25.40 -12.43
N THR A 295 -48.93 -25.80 -11.63
CA THR A 295 -49.51 -27.14 -11.81
C THR A 295 -50.51 -27.08 -12.96
N GLY A 296 -50.01 -27.29 -14.18
CA GLY A 296 -50.84 -27.54 -15.36
C GLY A 296 -50.39 -26.76 -16.59
N VAL A 297 -49.68 -27.46 -17.49
CA VAL A 297 -49.52 -27.11 -18.91
C VAL A 297 -48.58 -25.93 -19.20
N ASP A 298 -47.27 -26.18 -19.10
CA ASP A 298 -46.27 -26.01 -20.17
C ASP A 298 -44.86 -25.89 -19.56
N PRO A 299 -43.85 -26.61 -20.07
CA PRO A 299 -42.48 -26.42 -19.63
C PRO A 299 -42.04 -25.01 -20.03
N SER A 300 -41.77 -24.15 -19.03
CA SER A 300 -41.17 -22.83 -19.27
C SER A 300 -39.92 -23.01 -20.16
N PRO A 301 -39.78 -22.27 -21.28
CA PRO A 301 -38.69 -22.46 -22.23
C PRO A 301 -37.31 -22.02 -21.71
N ALA A 302 -37.22 -21.61 -20.44
CA ALA A 302 -35.97 -21.18 -19.81
C ALA A 302 -35.02 -22.38 -19.60
N LEU A 303 -33.74 -22.17 -19.94
CA LEU A 303 -32.68 -23.17 -19.76
C LEU A 303 -32.43 -23.53 -18.28
N PHE A 304 -32.60 -22.58 -17.36
CA PHE A 304 -32.45 -22.79 -15.92
C PHE A 304 -33.74 -22.44 -15.17
N HIS A 305 -34.27 -23.44 -14.46
CA HIS A 305 -35.52 -23.35 -13.70
C HIS A 305 -35.24 -23.49 -12.20
N ILE A 306 -35.63 -22.49 -11.41
CA ILE A 306 -35.50 -22.51 -9.94
C ILE A 306 -36.90 -22.50 -9.33
N VAL A 307 -37.27 -23.57 -8.62
CA VAL A 307 -38.57 -23.67 -7.92
C VAL A 307 -38.41 -23.28 -6.45
N VAL A 308 -39.25 -22.35 -5.97
CA VAL A 308 -39.23 -21.85 -4.59
C VAL A 308 -40.61 -22.00 -3.93
N SER A 309 -40.68 -22.00 -2.59
CA SER A 309 -41.93 -22.25 -1.86
C SER A 309 -42.97 -21.15 -2.03
N ASP A 310 -42.56 -19.89 -1.88
CA ASP A 310 -43.45 -18.73 -1.77
C ASP A 310 -42.88 -17.50 -2.48
N ASN A 311 -43.74 -16.51 -2.78
CA ASN A 311 -43.33 -15.25 -3.44
C ASN A 311 -42.25 -14.48 -2.66
N GLN A 312 -42.26 -14.54 -1.33
CA GLN A 312 -41.19 -13.95 -0.51
C GLN A 312 -39.84 -14.60 -0.81
N ALA A 313 -39.83 -15.91 -0.98
CA ALA A 313 -38.62 -16.65 -1.27
C ALA A 313 -38.13 -16.38 -2.70
N VAL A 314 -39.02 -16.14 -3.67
CA VAL A 314 -38.66 -15.65 -5.02
C VAL A 314 -37.90 -14.32 -4.92
N PHE A 315 -38.44 -13.34 -4.16
CA PHE A 315 -37.79 -12.04 -3.96
C PHE A 315 -36.36 -12.19 -3.41
N PHE A 316 -36.18 -12.94 -2.31
CA PHE A 316 -34.85 -13.11 -1.71
C PHE A 316 -33.90 -13.91 -2.61
N THR A 317 -34.42 -14.86 -3.39
CA THR A 317 -33.62 -15.63 -4.36
C THR A 317 -33.10 -14.72 -5.48
N LEU A 318 -33.93 -13.83 -6.01
CA LEU A 318 -33.53 -12.84 -7.01
C LEU A 318 -32.50 -11.84 -6.44
N MET A 319 -32.67 -11.40 -5.18
CA MET A 319 -31.66 -10.55 -4.52
C MET A 319 -30.33 -11.28 -4.35
N ALA A 320 -30.35 -12.56 -3.98
CA ALA A 320 -29.13 -13.36 -3.87
C ALA A 320 -28.46 -13.53 -5.25
N LEU A 321 -29.23 -13.81 -6.30
CA LEU A 321 -28.71 -13.87 -7.67
C LEU A 321 -28.15 -12.52 -8.14
N ALA A 322 -28.77 -11.40 -7.78
CA ALA A 322 -28.27 -10.07 -8.04
C ALA A 322 -26.90 -9.82 -7.38
N VAL A 323 -26.72 -10.23 -6.12
CA VAL A 323 -25.43 -10.17 -5.43
C VAL A 323 -24.38 -11.01 -6.17
N VAL A 324 -24.72 -12.23 -6.58
CA VAL A 324 -23.82 -13.13 -7.32
C VAL A 324 -23.47 -12.55 -8.70
N ALA A 325 -24.44 -11.95 -9.40
CA ALA A 325 -24.22 -11.28 -10.68
C ALA A 325 -23.26 -10.10 -10.53
N GLY A 326 -23.46 -9.25 -9.51
CA GLY A 326 -22.55 -8.15 -9.23
C GLY A 326 -21.14 -8.60 -8.88
N TRP A 327 -21.00 -9.67 -8.09
CA TRP A 327 -19.72 -10.27 -7.75
C TRP A 327 -18.97 -10.81 -8.98
N SER A 328 -19.68 -11.58 -9.81
CA SER A 328 -19.11 -12.20 -11.01
C SER A 328 -18.72 -11.18 -12.08
N ALA A 329 -19.52 -10.12 -12.27
CA ALA A 329 -19.21 -9.04 -13.19
C ALA A 329 -17.90 -8.33 -12.82
N ASP A 330 -17.71 -8.04 -11.54
CA ASP A 330 -16.46 -7.45 -11.06
C ASP A 330 -15.26 -8.38 -11.32
N LYS A 331 -15.38 -9.68 -11.04
CA LYS A 331 -14.29 -10.64 -11.28
C LYS A 331 -13.90 -10.77 -12.75
N LEU A 332 -14.89 -10.81 -13.65
CA LEU A 332 -14.64 -10.90 -15.09
C LEU A 332 -13.99 -9.63 -15.63
N LEU A 333 -14.50 -8.46 -15.24
CA LEU A 333 -14.00 -7.18 -15.73
C LEU A 333 -12.66 -6.80 -15.12
N SER A 334 -12.42 -7.11 -13.84
CA SER A 334 -11.13 -6.84 -13.18
C SER A 334 -9.98 -7.52 -13.93
N SER A 335 -10.15 -8.77 -14.39
CA SER A 335 -9.14 -9.49 -15.19
C SER A 335 -8.79 -8.80 -16.52
N ILE A 336 -9.76 -8.17 -17.16
CA ILE A 336 -9.56 -7.42 -18.41
C ILE A 336 -8.88 -6.09 -18.10
N MET A 337 -9.35 -5.41 -17.06
CA MET A 337 -8.91 -4.07 -16.74
C MET A 337 -7.50 -4.04 -16.13
N ASP A 338 -7.12 -5.06 -15.36
CA ASP A 338 -5.75 -5.26 -14.86
C ASP A 338 -4.75 -5.42 -16.00
N LYS A 339 -5.14 -6.10 -17.09
CA LYS A 339 -4.31 -6.22 -18.29
C LYS A 339 -4.14 -4.87 -18.99
N VAL A 340 -5.18 -4.05 -19.04
CA VAL A 340 -5.14 -2.72 -19.67
C VAL A 340 -4.32 -1.76 -18.80
N LEU A 341 -4.60 -1.67 -17.51
CA LEU A 341 -3.85 -0.86 -16.55
C LEU A 341 -2.40 -1.28 -16.48
N GLY A 342 -2.10 -2.58 -16.44
CA GLY A 342 -0.74 -3.09 -16.46
C GLY A 342 0.04 -2.68 -17.72
N ARG A 343 -0.60 -2.67 -18.89
CA ARG A 343 0.01 -2.18 -20.13
C ARG A 343 0.24 -0.66 -20.13
N LEU A 344 -0.72 0.11 -19.64
CA LEU A 344 -0.60 1.58 -19.55
C LEU A 344 0.46 2.00 -18.51
N LEU A 345 0.52 1.32 -17.37
CA LEU A 345 1.50 1.57 -16.32
C LEU A 345 2.90 1.10 -16.72
N GLY A 346 3.03 -0.07 -17.36
CA GLY A 346 4.31 -0.55 -17.88
C GLY A 346 4.88 0.33 -19.00
N GLN A 347 4.04 1.10 -19.70
CA GLN A 347 4.49 2.15 -20.63
C GLN A 347 4.94 3.41 -19.88
N SER A 348 4.34 3.74 -18.74
CA SER A 348 4.72 4.91 -17.91
C SER A 348 5.96 4.69 -17.04
N GLU A 349 6.24 3.46 -16.59
CA GLU A 349 7.45 3.14 -15.81
C GLU A 349 8.75 3.20 -16.63
N LYS A 350 8.67 3.29 -17.96
CA LYS A 350 9.86 3.46 -18.83
C LYS A 350 10.53 4.84 -18.74
N VAL A 351 10.01 5.77 -17.95
CA VAL A 351 10.44 7.19 -17.97
C VAL A 351 11.48 7.55 -16.90
N LEU A 352 11.81 6.67 -15.95
CA LEU A 352 12.86 6.97 -14.97
C LEU A 352 14.03 5.99 -15.12
N PRO A 353 15.13 6.38 -15.81
CA PRO A 353 16.37 5.66 -15.65
C PRO A 353 16.74 5.67 -14.16
N PRO A 354 17.18 4.53 -13.58
CA PRO A 354 17.74 4.56 -12.24
C PRO A 354 18.89 5.57 -12.22
N SER A 355 18.94 6.39 -11.17
CA SER A 355 20.15 7.14 -10.86
C SER A 355 21.29 6.14 -10.77
N SER A 356 22.14 6.11 -11.80
CA SER A 356 23.34 5.27 -11.83
C SER A 356 24.09 5.46 -10.51
N PRO A 357 24.48 4.39 -9.81
CA PRO A 357 25.27 4.50 -8.61
C PRO A 357 26.66 4.97 -9.00
N ALA A 358 26.86 6.29 -8.98
CA ALA A 358 28.09 7.01 -9.27
C ALA A 358 28.64 6.83 -10.71
N GLY A 359 29.21 7.91 -11.24
CA GLY A 359 29.81 7.94 -12.56
C GLY A 359 30.94 6.92 -12.70
N THR A 360 30.69 5.85 -13.44
CA THR A 360 31.76 5.17 -14.17
C THR A 360 32.16 6.10 -15.29
N THR A 361 33.23 6.88 -15.11
CA THR A 361 33.99 7.38 -16.27
C THR A 361 34.27 6.18 -17.17
N ALA A 362 33.70 6.20 -18.38
CA ALA A 362 33.97 5.19 -19.38
C ALA A 362 35.50 5.05 -19.55
N PRO A 363 36.05 3.84 -19.67
CA PRO A 363 37.46 3.69 -19.99
C PRO A 363 37.74 4.41 -21.30
N ARG A 364 38.67 5.37 -21.29
CA ARG A 364 39.19 6.00 -22.51
C ARG A 364 39.58 4.89 -23.49
N PRO A 365 39.12 4.92 -24.75
CA PRO A 365 39.63 3.99 -25.74
C PRO A 365 41.15 4.17 -25.84
N GLN A 366 41.89 3.10 -25.56
CA GLN A 366 43.33 3.08 -25.76
C GLN A 366 43.58 3.30 -27.25
N VAL A 367 44.26 4.39 -27.58
CA VAL A 367 44.76 4.65 -28.93
C VAL A 367 45.83 3.58 -29.20
N PRO A 368 45.72 2.77 -30.27
CA PRO A 368 46.74 1.81 -30.60
C PRO A 368 48.04 2.55 -30.99
N ALA A 369 49.15 2.14 -30.37
CA ALA A 369 50.47 2.68 -30.69
C ALA A 369 50.83 2.38 -32.16
N PRO A 370 51.34 3.37 -32.92
CA PRO A 370 51.84 3.11 -34.26
C PRO A 370 53.14 2.29 -34.18
N ARG A 371 53.22 1.28 -35.03
CA ARG A 371 54.45 0.52 -35.32
C ARG A 371 55.37 1.31 -36.23
#